data_AF-A0A927SL10-F1
#
_entry.id   AF-A0A927SL10-F1
#
_cell.length_a   1.000
_cell.length_b   1.000
_cell.length_c   1.000
_cell.angle_alpha   90.00
_cell.angle_beta   90.00
_cell.angle_gamma   90.00
#
_symmetry.space_group_name_H-M   'P 1'
#
loop_
_entity.id
_entity.type
_entity.pdbx_description
1 polymer ?
#
loop_
_entity_poly.entity_id
_entity_poly.type
_entity_poly.pdbx_seq_one_letter_code
_entity_poly.pdbx_strand_id
1 'polypeptide(L)' 'MAKTKTSSAVKQRYNEKAYDRLAITIPKGRKAIVETCAATKDESINGMVNRLLRIELGLSEEDWKRTDDATGGT' A
#
# COMPACT_ATOMS: atom_id res chain seq x y z
N MET A 1 -33.82 4.03 12.77
CA MET A 1 -33.31 3.57 11.46
C MET A 1 -31.94 2.93 11.66
N ALA A 2 -31.86 1.60 11.64
CA ALA A 2 -30.61 0.87 11.88
C ALA A 2 -29.76 0.85 10.60
N LYS A 3 -28.64 1.58 10.59
CA LYS A 3 -27.74 1.67 9.44
C LYS A 3 -27.01 0.33 9.25
N THR A 4 -27.19 -0.23 8.06
CA THR A 4 -26.72 -1.54 7.59
C THR A 4 -25.22 -1.76 7.85
N LYS A 5 -24.89 -2.72 8.73
CA LYS A 5 -23.50 -3.17 9.01
C LYS A 5 -22.85 -3.94 7.85
N THR A 6 -23.55 -4.15 6.74
CA THR A 6 -23.11 -4.97 5.62
C THR A 6 -22.07 -4.29 4.72
N SER A 7 -22.10 -2.95 4.60
CA SER A 7 -21.21 -2.25 3.66
C SER A 7 -19.74 -2.28 4.08
N SER A 8 -19.45 -2.24 5.39
CA SER A 8 -18.06 -2.22 5.88
C SER A 8 -17.34 -3.56 5.70
N ALA A 9 -18.03 -4.67 5.97
CA ALA A 9 -17.45 -6.01 5.87
C ALA A 9 -17.08 -6.38 4.42
N VAL A 10 -17.91 -6.00 3.44
CA VAL A 10 -17.65 -6.28 2.01
C VAL A 10 -16.46 -5.45 1.50
N LYS A 11 -16.37 -4.17 1.89
CA LYS A 11 -15.24 -3.30 1.52
C LYS A 11 -13.91 -3.82 2.07
N GLN A 12 -13.92 -4.35 3.29
CA GLN A 12 -12.73 -4.96 3.89
C GLN A 12 -12.24 -6.16 3.08
N ARG A 13 -13.14 -7.07 2.68
CA ARG A 13 -12.77 -8.26 1.87
C ARG A 13 -12.25 -7.91 0.48
N TYR A 14 -12.69 -6.80 -0.11
CA TYR A 14 -12.16 -6.30 -1.39
C TYR A 14 -10.76 -5.71 -1.23
N ASN A 15 -10.53 -4.94 -0.16
CA ASN A 15 -9.22 -4.35 0.13
C ASN A 15 -8.14 -5.42 0.38
N GLU A 16 -8.50 -6.54 1.01
CA GLU A 16 -7.56 -7.63 1.34
C GLU A 16 -7.15 -8.46 0.12
N LYS A 17 -8.02 -8.59 -0.89
CA LYS A 17 -7.73 -9.38 -2.09
C LYS A 17 -6.84 -8.66 -3.10
N ALA A 18 -6.89 -7.33 -3.12
CA ALA A 18 -6.21 -6.53 -4.14
C ALA A 18 -4.92 -5.86 -3.64
N TYR A 19 -4.73 -5.75 -2.32
CA TYR A 19 -3.59 -5.03 -1.75
C TYR A 19 -3.04 -5.75 -0.53
N ASP A 20 -1.74 -6.00 -0.54
CA ASP A 20 -1.02 -6.34 0.68
C ASP A 20 -0.89 -5.08 1.57
N ARG A 21 -1.14 -5.21 2.88
CA ARG A 21 -1.07 -4.10 3.84
C ARG A 21 0.20 -4.21 4.69
N LEU A 22 1.20 -3.39 4.38
CA LEU A 22 2.40 -3.29 5.20
C LEU A 22 2.22 -2.28 6.34
N ALA A 23 2.24 -2.75 7.60
CA ALA A 23 2.27 -1.88 8.77
C ALA A 23 3.74 -1.53 9.11
N ILE A 24 4.13 -0.27 8.89
CA ILE A 24 5.49 0.20 9.17
C ILE A 24 5.52 0.88 10.55
N THR A 25 6.40 0.40 11.43
CA THR A 25 6.65 1.05 12.72
C THR A 25 7.79 2.04 12.60
N ILE A 26 7.51 3.31 12.84
CA ILE A 26 8.51 4.38 12.91
C ILE A 26 8.56 4.94 14.33
N PRO A 27 9.74 5.40 14.80
CA PRO A 27 9.83 6.05 16.09
C PRO A 27 8.98 7.32 16.14
N LYS A 28 8.39 7.56 17.31
CA LYS A 28 7.49 8.70 17.56
C LYS A 28 8.18 10.01 17.16
N GLY A 29 7.42 10.89 16.50
CA GLY A 29 7.91 12.19 16.02
C GLY A 29 8.51 12.20 14.61
N ARG A 30 8.92 11.05 14.06
CA ARG A 30 9.45 11.00 12.68
C ARG A 30 8.38 10.99 11.58
N LYS A 31 7.11 10.74 11.94
CA LYS A 31 5.99 10.75 10.98
C LYS A 31 5.87 12.09 10.24
N ALA A 32 6.01 13.21 10.96
CA ALA A 32 5.95 14.54 10.38
C ALA A 32 7.07 14.76 9.34
N ILE A 33 8.29 14.25 9.62
CA ILE A 33 9.42 14.33 8.70
C ILE A 33 9.15 13.52 7.42
N VAL A 34 8.58 12.31 7.57
CA VAL A 34 8.18 11.46 6.44
C VAL A 34 7.08 12.14 5.62
N GLU A 35 6.09 12.73 6.30
CA GLU A 35 5.00 13.49 5.66
C GLU A 35 5.54 14.69 4.86
N THR A 36 6.45 15.49 5.43
CA THR A 36 7.08 16.61 4.73
C THR A 36 7.95 16.14 3.57
N CYS A 37 8.70 15.05 3.73
CA CYS A 37 9.53 14.51 2.66
C CYS A 37 8.68 14.02 1.48
N ALA A 38 7.56 13.34 1.77
CA ALA A 38 6.59 12.90 0.77
C ALA A 38 5.94 14.11 0.07
N ALA A 39 5.48 15.10 0.84
CA ALA A 39 4.89 16.34 0.30
C ALA A 39 5.85 17.13 -0.59
N THR A 40 7.15 17.15 -0.25
CA THR A 40 8.19 17.81 -1.08
C THR A 40 8.34 17.14 -2.45
N LYS A 41 8.00 15.85 -2.56
CA LYS A 41 8.07 15.07 -3.79
C LYS A 41 6.74 14.99 -4.53
N ASP A 42 5.73 15.75 -4.09
CA ASP A 42 4.34 15.66 -4.57
C ASP A 42 3.79 14.21 -4.53
N GLU A 43 4.24 13.43 -3.56
CA GLU A 43 3.94 12.00 -3.46
C GLU A 43 3.32 11.70 -2.09
N SER A 44 2.41 10.73 -2.03
CA SER A 44 1.90 10.24 -0.74
C SER A 44 2.96 9.41 -0.03
N ILE A 45 2.89 9.29 1.31
CA ILE A 45 3.78 8.40 2.08
C ILE A 45 3.79 6.98 1.49
N ASN A 46 2.61 6.48 1.10
CA ASN A 46 2.47 5.17 0.47
C ASN A 46 3.19 5.10 -0.90
N GLY A 47 3.10 6.16 -1.71
CA GLY A 47 3.81 6.24 -2.99
C GLY A 47 5.33 6.25 -2.79
N MET A 48 5.80 7.04 -1.81
CA MET A 48 7.21 7.10 -1.43
C MET A 48 7.74 5.74 -0.98
N VAL A 49 6.98 5.03 -0.14
CA VAL A 49 7.35 3.67 0.31
C VAL A 49 7.39 2.71 -0.87
N ASN A 50 6.36 2.68 -1.73
CA ASN A 50 6.34 1.80 -2.90
C ASN A 50 7.49 2.09 -3.87
N ARG A 51 7.82 3.37 -4.08
CA ARG A 51 8.94 3.78 -4.92
C ARG A 51 10.28 3.34 -4.34
N LEU A 52 10.49 3.51 -3.04
CA LEU A 52 11.72 3.06 -2.37
C LEU A 52 11.86 1.53 -2.43
N LEU A 53 10.76 0.80 -2.17
CA LEU A 53 10.75 -0.66 -2.29
C LEU A 53 11.08 -1.11 -3.71
N ARG A 54 10.50 -0.46 -4.73
CA ARG A 54 10.81 -0.75 -6.14
C ARG A 54 12.28 -0.55 -6.47
N ILE A 55 12.88 0.55 -6.00
CA ILE A 55 14.29 0.87 -6.24
C ILE A 55 15.20 -0.15 -5.55
N GLU A 56 14.96 -0.46 -4.27
CA GLU A 56 15.78 -1.42 -3.51
C GLU A 56 15.68 -2.84 -4.04
N LEU A 57 14.50 -3.28 -4.46
CA LEU A 57 14.31 -4.60 -5.05
C LEU A 57 14.80 -4.68 -6.50
N GLY A 58 15.20 -3.54 -7.11
CA GLY A 58 15.60 -3.48 -8.52
C GLY A 58 14.49 -3.88 -9.49
N LEU A 59 13.23 -3.79 -9.06
CA LEU A 59 12.07 -4.22 -9.85
C LEU A 59 11.67 -3.12 -10.83
N SER A 60 11.36 -3.49 -12.07
CA SER A 60 10.70 -2.57 -13.00
C SER A 60 9.28 -2.24 -12.50
N GLU A 61 8.69 -1.14 -12.98
CA GLU A 61 7.28 -0.82 -12.70
C GLU A 61 6.35 -1.95 -13.13
N GLU A 62 6.75 -2.68 -14.16
CA GLU A 62 6.04 -3.82 -14.71
C GLU A 62 6.10 -5.03 -13.78
N ASP A 63 7.27 -5.36 -13.23
CA ASP A 63 7.41 -6.44 -12.23
C ASP A 63 6.75 -6.10 -10.91
N TRP A 64 6.77 -4.83 -10.51
CA TRP A 64 6.08 -4.34 -9.31
C TRP A 64 4.55 -4.37 -9.45
N LYS A 65 4.03 -4.19 -10.67
CA LYS A 65 2.60 -4.29 -10.98
C LYS A 65 2.16 -5.69 -11.38
N ARG A 66 3.07 -6.59 -11.73
CA ARG A 66 2.79 -8.00 -11.96
C ARG A 66 2.45 -8.64 -10.62
N THR A 67 1.19 -8.50 -10.22
CA THR A 67 0.60 -9.38 -9.23
C THR A 67 0.77 -10.79 -9.77
N ASP A 68 1.16 -11.72 -8.90
CA ASP A 68 1.26 -13.13 -9.20
C ASP A 68 -0.13 -13.74 -9.45
N ASP A 69 -0.83 -13.26 -10.48
CA ASP A 69 -2.00 -13.92 -11.08
C ASP A 69 -1.55 -15.10 -11.98
N ALA A 70 -0.27 -15.47 -11.93
CA ALA A 70 0.33 -16.56 -12.70
C ALA A 70 0.82 -17.75 -11.85
N THR A 71 0.66 -17.75 -10.53
CA THR A 71 0.86 -18.97 -9.70
C THR A 71 -0.46 -19.42 -9.08
N GLY A 72 -1.27 -20.05 -9.93
CA GLY A 72 -2.49 -20.74 -9.51
C GLY A 72 -3.17 -21.49 -10.65
N GLY A 73 -2.37 -22.04 -11.57
CA GLY A 73 -2.85 -23.02 -12.54
C GLY A 73 -2.95 -24.42 -11.91
N THR A 74 -3.98 -25.14 -12.36
CA THR A 74 -4.27 -26.59 -12.22
C THR A 74 -4.86 -27.08 -10.90
#